data_AF-A0A835VX26-F1
#
_entry.id   AF-A0A835VX26-F1
#
_cell.length_a   1.000
_cell.length_b   1.000
_cell.length_c   1.000
_cell.angle_alpha   90.00
_cell.angle_beta   90.00
_cell.angle_gamma   90.00
#
_symmetry.space_group_name_H-M   'P 1'
#
loop_
_entity.id
_entity.type
_entity.pdbx_description
1 polymer ?
#
loop_
_entity_poly.entity_id
_entity_poly.type
_entity_poly.pdbx_seq_one_letter_code
_entity_poly.pdbx_strand_id
1 'polypeptide(L)'
;MKWLHPRNGMPIGFFGGRAYLLMKPDWKSLSHHAKLHVAYLRMMAHLEVSFGAAIPDVVLVVSSSDTPRYVSPRLVNVSSPQPQLPPARDGGAVSKAMAGFVPGPYPVAGICKSDFWPDLLLIPNFHFHMKLYDSTALAAIPEFRQKHPWATRKPVMFGRFSHYHLIREPADESTYKQGLQGEDICMNENATCTGREHFITRVAKQDRTRLDVKFAGMQPMAAHARFKYLINLNGQSISSRLEQLLPLGSAVFTEASGYYAYYYRTLLRHRVNVLEFWRRSPEEVFEELDWAQAHDEEAAAIAAEGVRTAAAYLTGNGRTCYWFRLMHGLSRTLRFRPRLDKWPGARLVQQVLESDLRLAAGGQQGLIDAQWAP
;
A
#
# COMPACT_ATOMS: atom_id res chain seq x y z
N MET A 1 5.34 -20.94 -11.48
CA MET A 1 5.03 -19.50 -11.61
C MET A 1 3.53 -19.27 -11.46
N LYS A 2 3.07 -18.70 -10.35
CA LYS A 2 1.71 -18.13 -10.28
C LYS A 2 1.78 -16.75 -10.92
N TRP A 3 1.43 -16.65 -12.18
CA TRP A 3 1.35 -15.37 -12.89
C TRP A 3 0.41 -14.41 -12.17
N LEU A 4 0.66 -13.10 -12.29
CA LEU A 4 -0.35 -12.10 -11.94
C LEU A 4 -1.64 -12.50 -12.65
N HIS A 5 -2.67 -12.79 -11.86
CA HIS A 5 -3.99 -13.03 -12.43
C HIS A 5 -4.34 -11.83 -13.31
N PRO A 6 -4.95 -11.99 -14.50
CA PRO A 6 -5.33 -10.87 -15.39
C PRO A 6 -6.17 -9.77 -14.71
N ARG A 7 -6.69 -10.06 -13.51
CA ARG A 7 -7.49 -9.13 -12.71
C ARG A 7 -6.63 -8.18 -11.87
N ASN A 8 -5.39 -8.57 -11.58
CA ASN A 8 -4.58 -7.96 -10.53
C ASN A 8 -3.43 -7.11 -11.07
N GLY A 9 -3.21 -7.08 -12.39
CA GLY A 9 -2.14 -6.32 -13.03
C GLY A 9 -2.68 -5.55 -14.22
N MET A 10 -2.36 -4.26 -14.31
CA MET A 10 -2.79 -3.38 -15.38
C MET A 10 -1.57 -2.70 -16.01
N PRO A 11 -1.16 -3.13 -17.22
CA PRO A 11 -0.08 -2.51 -17.96
C PRO A 11 -0.47 -1.10 -18.40
N ILE A 12 0.37 -0.15 -18.03
CA ILE A 12 0.24 1.26 -18.35
C ILE A 12 1.56 1.77 -18.92
N GLY A 13 1.50 2.83 -19.72
CA GLY A 13 2.71 3.49 -20.20
C GLY A 13 2.50 4.96 -20.49
N PHE A 14 3.60 5.69 -20.50
CA PHE A 14 3.65 7.04 -21.05
C PHE A 14 4.41 7.03 -22.36
N PHE A 15 3.90 7.76 -23.36
CA PHE A 15 4.56 7.95 -24.66
C PHE A 15 4.40 9.42 -25.05
N GLY A 16 5.51 10.13 -25.24
CA GLY A 16 5.49 11.56 -25.53
C GLY A 16 4.73 12.39 -24.48
N GLY A 17 4.81 11.98 -23.21
CA GLY A 17 4.13 12.66 -22.11
C GLY A 17 2.65 12.32 -21.91
N ARG A 18 2.06 11.45 -22.74
CA ARG A 18 0.65 11.05 -22.66
C ARG A 18 0.49 9.67 -22.05
N ALA A 19 -0.52 9.49 -21.20
CA ALA A 19 -0.77 8.23 -20.51
C ALA A 19 -1.63 7.28 -21.37
N TYR A 20 -1.22 6.02 -21.45
CA TYR A 20 -1.93 4.96 -22.17
C TYR A 20 -2.17 3.75 -21.28
N LEU A 21 -3.37 3.20 -21.38
CA LEU A 21 -3.69 1.85 -20.95
C LEU A 21 -3.33 0.89 -22.08
N LEU A 22 -2.43 -0.05 -21.82
CA LEU A 22 -1.78 -0.88 -22.85
C LEU A 22 -2.50 -2.20 -23.14
N MET A 23 -3.69 -2.37 -22.57
CA MET A 23 -4.55 -3.52 -22.78
C MET A 23 -6.02 -3.09 -22.79
N LYS A 24 -6.90 -3.94 -23.32
CA LYS A 24 -8.34 -3.76 -23.17
C LYS A 24 -8.80 -4.45 -21.86
N PRO A 25 -9.20 -3.71 -20.83
CA PRO A 25 -9.66 -4.30 -19.57
C PRO A 25 -11.05 -4.92 -19.76
N ASP A 26 -11.28 -6.05 -19.11
CA ASP A 26 -12.62 -6.59 -18.88
C ASP A 26 -13.14 -6.07 -17.53
N TRP A 27 -13.71 -4.86 -17.54
CA TRP A 27 -14.20 -4.17 -16.34
C TRP A 27 -15.21 -5.00 -15.53
N LYS A 28 -15.96 -5.91 -16.18
CA LYS A 28 -16.94 -6.77 -15.52
C LYS A 28 -16.27 -7.86 -14.68
N SER A 29 -15.21 -8.48 -15.19
CA SER A 29 -14.49 -9.54 -14.44
C SER A 29 -13.51 -9.02 -13.39
N LEU A 30 -13.18 -7.73 -13.42
CA LEU A 30 -12.33 -7.08 -12.42
C LEU A 30 -12.99 -6.94 -11.03
N SER A 31 -14.32 -6.98 -10.94
CA SER A 31 -15.04 -6.90 -9.66
C SER A 31 -14.53 -5.72 -8.80
N HIS A 32 -14.24 -5.94 -7.51
CA HIS A 32 -13.74 -4.89 -6.61
C HIS A 32 -12.40 -4.28 -7.03
N HIS A 33 -11.55 -5.00 -7.77
CA HIS A 33 -10.28 -4.47 -8.28
C HIS A 33 -10.47 -3.38 -9.36
N ALA A 34 -11.65 -3.31 -9.99
CA ALA A 34 -11.95 -2.24 -10.94
C ALA A 34 -11.77 -0.87 -10.30
N LYS A 35 -12.25 -0.68 -9.05
CA LYS A 35 -12.15 0.59 -8.34
C LYS A 35 -10.70 1.02 -8.09
N LEU A 36 -9.86 0.04 -7.76
CA LEU A 36 -8.45 0.25 -7.45
C LEU A 36 -7.67 0.67 -8.71
N HIS A 37 -7.94 -0.03 -9.81
CA HIS A 37 -7.38 0.29 -11.12
C HIS A 37 -7.83 1.68 -11.60
N VAL A 38 -9.10 2.04 -11.42
CA VAL A 38 -9.60 3.39 -11.74
C VAL A 38 -8.87 4.47 -10.94
N ALA A 39 -8.59 4.25 -9.65
CA ALA A 39 -7.81 5.21 -8.85
C ALA A 39 -6.41 5.43 -9.45
N TYR A 40 -5.73 4.37 -9.89
CA TYR A 40 -4.44 4.51 -10.57
C TYR A 40 -4.54 5.18 -11.94
N LEU A 41 -5.59 4.91 -12.72
CA LEU A 41 -5.81 5.60 -13.99
C LEU A 41 -6.04 7.11 -13.79
N ARG A 42 -6.82 7.50 -12.76
CA ARG A 42 -6.98 8.92 -12.39
C ARG A 42 -5.65 9.56 -12.00
N MET A 43 -4.79 8.82 -11.28
CA MET A 43 -3.42 9.27 -10.99
C MET A 43 -2.59 9.44 -12.28
N MET A 44 -2.64 8.49 -13.21
CA MET A 44 -1.90 8.62 -14.48
C MET A 44 -2.38 9.80 -15.31
N ALA A 45 -3.70 10.04 -15.37
CA ALA A 45 -4.27 11.23 -16.01
C ALA A 45 -3.83 12.52 -15.31
N HIS A 46 -3.77 12.52 -13.98
CA HIS A 46 -3.26 13.67 -13.22
C HIS A 46 -1.78 13.95 -13.53
N LEU A 47 -0.95 12.92 -13.65
CA LEU A 47 0.46 13.08 -14.04
C LEU A 47 0.59 13.64 -15.46
N GLU A 48 -0.19 13.12 -16.43
CA GLU A 48 -0.23 13.64 -17.80
C GLU A 48 -0.56 15.14 -17.82
N VAL A 49 -1.60 15.57 -17.07
CA VAL A 49 -1.98 16.99 -16.98
C VAL A 49 -0.91 17.83 -16.28
N SER A 50 -0.30 17.30 -15.22
CA SER A 50 0.64 18.06 -14.38
C SER A 50 2.01 18.23 -15.01
N PHE A 51 2.46 17.25 -15.78
CA PHE A 51 3.85 17.21 -16.28
C PHE A 51 3.97 17.06 -17.79
N GLY A 52 2.94 16.52 -18.46
CA GLY A 52 2.92 16.34 -19.92
C GLY A 52 4.23 15.74 -20.45
N ALA A 53 4.83 16.43 -21.42
CA ALA A 53 6.07 16.03 -22.09
C ALA A 53 7.29 15.85 -21.15
N ALA A 54 7.24 16.33 -19.91
CA ALA A 54 8.30 16.08 -18.93
C ALA A 54 8.31 14.63 -18.39
N ILE A 55 7.26 13.84 -18.64
CA ILE A 55 7.23 12.42 -18.31
C ILE A 55 7.90 11.63 -19.44
N PRO A 56 8.93 10.80 -19.14
CA PRO A 56 9.63 10.03 -20.15
C PRO A 56 8.78 8.89 -20.71
N ASP A 57 9.18 8.39 -21.89
CA ASP A 57 8.61 7.15 -22.44
C ASP A 57 8.91 5.99 -21.48
N VAL A 58 7.87 5.38 -20.89
CA VAL A 58 8.02 4.35 -19.87
C VAL A 58 6.84 3.40 -19.88
N VAL A 59 7.05 2.14 -19.48
CA VAL A 59 6.00 1.12 -19.33
C VAL A 59 6.18 0.36 -18.03
N LEU A 60 5.07 0.05 -17.36
CA LEU A 60 5.03 -0.72 -16.12
C LEU A 60 3.70 -1.45 -15.97
N VAL A 61 3.66 -2.46 -15.11
CA VAL A 61 2.41 -3.14 -14.72
C VAL A 61 2.04 -2.70 -13.32
N VAL A 62 0.92 -2.00 -13.17
CA VAL A 62 0.40 -1.62 -11.85
C VAL A 62 -0.41 -2.77 -11.27
N SER A 63 0.01 -3.28 -10.11
CA SER A 63 -0.73 -4.30 -9.40
C SER A 63 -1.75 -3.71 -8.43
N SER A 64 -2.95 -4.28 -8.44
CA SER A 64 -4.00 -3.99 -7.45
C SER A 64 -4.10 -5.05 -6.35
N SER A 65 -3.10 -5.95 -6.25
CA SER A 65 -3.05 -6.94 -5.17
C SER A 65 -2.56 -6.30 -3.88
N ASP A 66 -3.17 -6.67 -2.75
CA ASP A 66 -2.69 -6.24 -1.44
C ASP A 66 -1.28 -6.78 -1.15
N THR A 67 -0.98 -7.98 -1.61
CA THR A 67 0.25 -8.73 -1.28
C THR A 67 1.24 -8.70 -2.43
N PRO A 68 2.56 -8.67 -2.17
CA PRO A 68 3.53 -8.90 -3.23
C PRO A 68 3.34 -10.34 -3.75
N ARG A 69 3.01 -10.48 -5.03
CA ARG A 69 2.79 -11.78 -5.69
C ARG A 69 3.70 -12.02 -6.89
N TYR A 70 4.64 -11.11 -7.12
CA TYR A 70 5.50 -11.14 -8.30
C TYR A 70 6.87 -11.73 -7.97
N VAL A 71 7.30 -12.68 -8.80
CA VAL A 71 8.54 -13.45 -8.65
C VAL A 71 9.76 -12.52 -8.66
N SER A 72 10.59 -12.59 -7.61
CA SER A 72 11.95 -12.06 -7.64
C SER A 72 12.75 -12.78 -8.73
N PRO A 73 13.28 -12.09 -9.74
CA PRO A 73 14.26 -12.60 -10.67
C PRO A 73 15.63 -12.91 -10.05
N ARG A 74 15.70 -13.75 -9.01
CA ARG A 74 16.96 -14.47 -8.72
C ARG A 74 17.45 -15.30 -9.93
N LEU A 75 16.69 -15.34 -11.03
CA LEU A 75 17.02 -15.92 -12.34
C LEU A 75 16.68 -14.98 -13.52
N VAL A 76 16.99 -13.67 -13.46
CA VAL A 76 17.15 -12.85 -14.69
C VAL A 76 18.61 -12.65 -15.02
N ASN A 77 19.25 -13.78 -15.37
CA ASN A 77 20.48 -13.83 -16.13
C ASN A 77 20.20 -13.28 -17.55
N VAL A 78 21.22 -12.76 -18.23
CA VAL A 78 21.22 -12.40 -19.66
C VAL A 78 20.78 -13.54 -20.60
N SER A 79 20.60 -14.76 -20.08
CA SER A 79 20.03 -15.93 -20.75
C SER A 79 18.51 -16.14 -20.53
N SER A 80 17.81 -15.24 -19.82
CA SER A 80 16.36 -15.37 -19.63
C SER A 80 15.66 -15.31 -20.99
N PRO A 81 14.84 -16.32 -21.33
CA PRO A 81 14.17 -16.35 -22.62
C PRO A 81 13.34 -15.10 -22.85
N GLN A 82 13.30 -14.64 -24.10
CA GLN A 82 12.24 -13.75 -24.57
C GLN A 82 10.89 -14.35 -24.10
N PRO A 83 9.99 -13.55 -23.53
CA PRO A 83 8.83 -14.09 -22.88
C PRO A 83 7.95 -14.85 -23.86
N GLN A 84 7.87 -16.16 -23.64
CA GLN A 84 6.92 -17.04 -24.29
C GLN A 84 5.73 -17.27 -23.36
N LEU A 85 4.56 -17.41 -23.98
CA LEU A 85 3.30 -17.67 -23.28
C LEU A 85 3.44 -18.87 -22.35
N PRO A 86 2.98 -18.80 -21.08
CA PRO A 86 2.97 -19.98 -20.24
C PRO A 86 2.02 -21.04 -20.83
N PRO A 87 2.43 -22.32 -20.90
CA PRO A 87 1.52 -23.38 -21.28
C PRO A 87 0.38 -23.47 -20.25
N ALA A 88 -0.83 -23.76 -20.74
CA ALA A 88 -1.96 -24.06 -19.86
C ALA A 88 -1.59 -25.24 -18.94
N ARG A 89 -2.12 -25.22 -17.72
CA ARG A 89 -1.86 -26.21 -16.65
C ARG A 89 -2.10 -27.66 -17.08
N ASP A 90 -2.81 -27.86 -18.21
CA ASP A 90 -3.30 -29.14 -18.70
C ASP A 90 -3.01 -29.37 -20.21
N GLY A 91 -2.15 -28.55 -20.84
CA GLY A 91 -1.83 -28.68 -22.28
C GLY A 91 -2.91 -28.22 -23.27
N GLY A 92 -4.03 -27.68 -22.77
CA GLY A 92 -5.12 -27.11 -23.59
C GLY A 92 -4.85 -25.70 -24.12
N ALA A 93 -5.68 -25.25 -25.08
CA ALA A 93 -5.58 -23.92 -25.69
C ALA A 93 -5.71 -22.79 -24.66
N VAL A 94 -4.86 -21.76 -24.79
CA VAL A 94 -4.86 -20.53 -23.97
C VAL A 94 -6.26 -19.92 -23.96
N SER A 95 -6.79 -19.57 -22.78
CA SER A 95 -8.14 -19.02 -22.68
C SER A 95 -8.30 -17.80 -23.60
N LYS A 96 -9.47 -17.62 -24.23
CA LYS A 96 -9.74 -16.44 -25.08
C LYS A 96 -9.53 -15.10 -24.35
N ALA A 97 -9.56 -15.09 -23.01
CA ALA A 97 -9.27 -13.91 -22.19
C ALA A 97 -7.76 -13.63 -22.02
N MET A 98 -6.89 -14.58 -22.36
CA MET A 98 -5.43 -14.49 -22.34
C MET A 98 -4.81 -14.47 -23.76
N ALA A 99 -5.63 -14.64 -24.80
CA ALA A 99 -5.21 -14.55 -26.19
C ALA A 99 -4.77 -13.11 -26.51
N GLY A 100 -3.45 -12.88 -26.51
CA GLY A 100 -2.84 -11.59 -26.85
C GLY A 100 -1.97 -10.95 -25.75
N PHE A 101 -1.91 -11.53 -24.55
CA PHE A 101 -0.98 -11.04 -23.53
C PHE A 101 0.37 -11.76 -23.64
N VAL A 102 1.35 -11.13 -24.29
CA VAL A 102 2.76 -11.51 -24.22
C VAL A 102 3.34 -10.87 -22.95
N PRO A 103 3.68 -11.64 -21.89
CA PRO A 103 4.21 -11.04 -20.67
C PRO A 103 5.65 -10.56 -20.91
N GLY A 104 5.85 -9.34 -21.39
CA GLY A 104 7.17 -8.69 -21.36
C GLY A 104 7.78 -8.70 -19.95
N PRO A 105 9.11 -8.61 -19.77
CA PRO A 105 9.76 -8.37 -18.48
C PRO A 105 9.47 -6.93 -18.01
N TYR A 106 8.19 -6.56 -17.92
CA TYR A 106 7.78 -5.23 -17.54
C TYR A 106 7.88 -5.10 -16.02
N PRO A 107 8.54 -4.04 -15.53
CA PRO A 107 8.60 -3.76 -14.11
C PRO A 107 7.19 -3.75 -13.51
N VAL A 108 6.99 -4.54 -12.46
CA VAL A 108 5.72 -4.61 -11.75
C VAL A 108 5.77 -3.65 -10.57
N ALA A 109 4.71 -2.89 -10.39
CA ALA A 109 4.53 -1.99 -9.28
C ALA A 109 3.43 -2.47 -8.33
N GLY A 110 3.64 -2.32 -7.03
CA GLY A 110 2.69 -2.69 -5.99
C GLY A 110 2.78 -1.78 -4.77
N ILE A 111 1.76 -1.85 -3.90
CA ILE A 111 1.65 -0.98 -2.73
C ILE A 111 2.61 -1.36 -1.59
N CYS A 112 3.12 -2.59 -1.59
CA CYS A 112 4.04 -3.10 -0.59
C CYS A 112 4.97 -4.17 -1.16
N LYS A 113 6.11 -4.36 -0.49
CA LYS A 113 7.06 -5.43 -0.75
C LYS A 113 7.88 -5.76 0.49
N SER A 114 8.65 -6.83 0.43
CA SER A 114 9.78 -7.13 1.32
C SER A 114 11.07 -7.17 0.50
N ASP A 115 12.21 -7.37 1.18
CA ASP A 115 13.49 -7.59 0.52
C ASP A 115 13.58 -8.94 -0.21
N PHE A 116 12.63 -9.86 0.05
CA PHE A 116 12.46 -11.06 -0.76
C PHE A 116 11.96 -10.74 -2.18
N TRP A 117 11.30 -9.60 -2.37
CA TRP A 117 10.76 -9.13 -3.65
C TRP A 117 11.46 -7.84 -4.13
N PRO A 118 12.79 -7.83 -4.34
CA PRO A 118 13.55 -6.60 -4.53
C PRO A 118 13.14 -5.83 -5.79
N ASP A 119 12.74 -6.54 -6.84
CA ASP A 119 12.39 -5.99 -8.16
C ASP A 119 10.97 -5.42 -8.25
N LEU A 120 10.14 -5.60 -7.22
CA LEU A 120 8.83 -4.97 -7.17
C LEU A 120 9.00 -3.47 -6.92
N LEU A 121 8.46 -2.63 -7.80
CA LEU A 121 8.45 -1.19 -7.62
C LEU A 121 7.39 -0.80 -6.59
N LEU A 122 7.76 0.00 -5.60
CA LEU A 122 6.80 0.51 -4.64
C LEU A 122 6.08 1.73 -5.22
N ILE A 123 4.76 1.73 -5.14
CA ILE A 123 3.90 2.85 -5.53
C ILE A 123 2.99 3.26 -4.37
N PRO A 124 2.52 4.52 -4.35
CA PRO A 124 1.53 4.96 -3.39
C PRO A 124 0.28 4.07 -3.39
N ASN A 125 -0.28 3.88 -2.19
CA ASN A 125 -1.48 3.07 -1.99
C ASN A 125 -2.72 3.77 -2.56
N PHE A 126 -3.54 3.06 -3.32
CA PHE A 126 -4.80 3.55 -3.87
C PHE A 126 -5.77 4.09 -2.80
N HIS A 127 -5.71 3.57 -1.56
CA HIS A 127 -6.56 4.00 -0.46
C HIS A 127 -6.42 5.48 -0.12
N PHE A 128 -5.25 6.07 -0.37
CA PHE A 128 -5.01 7.49 -0.13
C PHE A 128 -5.99 8.36 -0.93
N HIS A 129 -6.07 8.11 -2.24
CA HIS A 129 -6.96 8.86 -3.13
C HIS A 129 -8.43 8.56 -2.83
N MET A 130 -8.76 7.29 -2.56
CA MET A 130 -10.13 6.87 -2.27
C MET A 130 -10.67 7.39 -0.94
N LYS A 131 -9.78 7.75 -0.01
CA LYS A 131 -10.15 8.29 1.31
C LYS A 131 -10.02 9.81 1.39
N LEU A 132 -9.66 10.48 0.29
CA LEU A 132 -9.50 11.93 0.24
C LEU A 132 -8.59 12.43 1.37
N TYR A 133 -7.44 11.76 1.54
CA TYR A 133 -6.60 11.91 2.71
C TYR A 133 -6.20 13.37 2.99
N ASP A 134 -5.85 14.14 1.97
CA ASP A 134 -5.46 15.54 2.13
C ASP A 134 -6.61 16.38 2.70
N SER A 135 -7.83 16.22 2.18
CA SER A 135 -8.99 17.01 2.61
C SER A 135 -9.70 16.46 3.85
N THR A 136 -9.40 15.24 4.27
CA THR A 136 -10.05 14.61 5.43
C THR A 136 -9.10 14.40 6.62
N ALA A 137 -7.91 13.87 6.39
CA ALA A 137 -6.94 13.57 7.43
C ALA A 137 -5.99 14.76 7.67
N LEU A 138 -5.38 15.33 6.62
CA LEU A 138 -4.42 16.44 6.78
C LEU A 138 -5.14 17.75 7.11
N ALA A 139 -6.22 18.08 6.39
CA ALA A 139 -6.98 19.31 6.63
C ALA A 139 -7.59 19.37 8.04
N ALA A 140 -7.83 18.23 8.69
CA ALA A 140 -8.39 18.13 10.03
C ALA A 140 -7.33 18.21 11.15
N ILE A 141 -6.03 18.30 10.83
CA ILE A 141 -4.95 18.42 11.84
C ILE A 141 -5.21 19.56 12.85
N PRO A 142 -5.59 20.79 12.44
CA PRO A 142 -5.89 21.87 13.37
C PRO A 142 -7.05 21.53 14.32
N GLU A 143 -8.11 20.91 13.79
CA GLU A 143 -9.27 20.48 14.59
C GLU A 143 -8.86 19.43 15.63
N PHE A 144 -8.08 18.41 15.22
CA PHE A 144 -7.60 17.38 16.16
C PHE A 144 -6.76 17.97 17.29
N ARG A 145 -5.90 18.95 16.99
CA ARG A 145 -5.08 19.64 17.99
C ARG A 145 -5.94 20.46 18.95
N GLN A 146 -6.92 21.20 18.44
CA GLN A 146 -7.80 22.04 19.24
C GLN A 146 -8.73 21.20 20.15
N LYS A 147 -9.33 20.15 19.59
CA LYS A 147 -10.33 19.31 20.26
C LYS A 147 -9.70 18.31 21.22
N HIS A 148 -8.50 17.83 20.89
CA HIS A 148 -7.76 16.84 21.68
C HIS A 148 -6.30 17.30 21.92
N PRO A 149 -6.08 18.36 22.73
CA PRO A 149 -4.74 18.70 23.20
C PRO A 149 -4.06 17.51 23.87
N TRP A 150 -2.74 17.36 23.73
CA TRP A 150 -2.01 16.18 24.21
C TRP A 150 -2.31 15.83 25.67
N ALA A 151 -2.30 16.83 26.56
CA ALA A 151 -2.53 16.67 27.99
C ALA A 151 -3.93 16.12 28.34
N THR A 152 -4.94 16.29 27.47
CA THR A 152 -6.31 15.83 27.72
C THR A 152 -6.61 14.47 27.09
N ARG A 153 -5.67 13.92 26.32
CA ARG A 153 -5.83 12.61 25.67
C ARG A 153 -5.76 11.49 26.69
N LYS A 154 -6.58 10.45 26.47
CA LYS A 154 -6.60 9.26 27.32
C LYS A 154 -5.28 8.49 27.19
N PRO A 155 -4.58 8.14 28.28
CA PRO A 155 -3.30 7.42 28.26
C PRO A 155 -3.47 5.92 28.02
N VAL A 156 -4.28 5.56 27.00
CA VAL A 156 -4.65 4.19 26.65
C VAL A 156 -4.23 3.94 25.21
N MET A 157 -3.66 2.77 24.94
CA MET A 157 -3.41 2.29 23.59
C MET A 157 -4.71 1.83 22.94
N PHE A 158 -5.03 2.42 21.79
CA PHE A 158 -6.32 2.21 21.13
C PHE A 158 -6.18 1.70 19.70
N GLY A 159 -7.00 0.71 19.34
CA GLY A 159 -7.12 0.23 17.97
C GLY A 159 -8.38 -0.59 17.70
N ARG A 160 -8.92 -0.47 16.49
CA ARG A 160 -10.09 -1.21 15.99
C ARG A 160 -9.77 -1.85 14.65
N PHE A 161 -9.93 -3.16 14.55
CA PHE A 161 -9.44 -3.95 13.43
C PHE A 161 -10.49 -4.89 12.85
N SER A 162 -10.37 -5.19 11.55
CA SER A 162 -11.03 -6.33 10.93
C SER A 162 -10.17 -7.58 11.10
N HIS A 163 -10.80 -8.76 11.05
CA HIS A 163 -10.08 -10.03 10.98
C HIS A 163 -9.36 -10.15 9.64
N TYR A 164 -8.02 -10.05 9.66
CA TYR A 164 -7.16 -10.36 8.53
C TYR A 164 -5.97 -11.18 9.03
N HIS A 165 -5.52 -12.11 8.20
CA HIS A 165 -4.23 -12.76 8.33
C HIS A 165 -3.28 -12.16 7.30
N LEU A 166 -2.03 -11.96 7.72
CA LEU A 166 -0.96 -11.55 6.82
C LEU A 166 -0.74 -12.68 5.82
N ILE A 167 -0.82 -12.39 4.53
CA ILE A 167 -0.53 -13.34 3.46
C ILE A 167 0.94 -13.15 3.07
N ARG A 168 1.69 -14.24 3.09
CA ARG A 168 3.15 -14.22 2.95
C ARG A 168 3.65 -15.31 2.01
N GLU A 169 4.84 -15.07 1.47
CA GLU A 169 5.64 -16.14 0.88
C GLU A 169 6.30 -16.90 2.04
N PRO A 170 6.07 -18.21 2.22
CA PRO A 170 6.63 -18.93 3.35
C PRO A 170 8.17 -18.87 3.42
N ALA A 171 8.85 -18.76 2.27
CA ALA A 171 10.30 -18.59 2.20
C ALA A 171 10.81 -17.17 2.51
N ASP A 172 9.92 -16.20 2.70
CA ASP A 172 10.30 -14.83 3.07
C ASP A 172 10.46 -14.70 4.59
N GLU A 173 11.67 -14.99 5.06
CA GLU A 173 12.06 -14.92 6.47
C GLU A 173 11.81 -13.56 7.13
N SER A 174 11.79 -12.47 6.35
CA SER A 174 11.49 -11.13 6.88
C SER A 174 10.05 -11.00 7.40
N THR A 175 9.17 -11.91 7.00
CA THR A 175 7.77 -11.97 7.47
C THR A 175 7.57 -12.88 8.67
N TYR A 176 8.64 -13.45 9.22
CA TYR A 176 8.57 -14.36 10.36
C TYR A 176 8.27 -13.58 11.63
N LYS A 177 7.47 -14.18 12.50
CA LYS A 177 7.08 -13.59 13.78
C LYS A 177 6.89 -14.67 14.82
N GLN A 178 7.40 -14.37 16.01
CA GLN A 178 7.08 -15.09 17.24
C GLN A 178 5.95 -14.37 17.99
N GLY A 179 5.15 -15.16 18.68
CA GLY A 179 4.09 -14.75 19.58
C GLY A 179 4.62 -14.56 21.00
N LEU A 180 3.71 -14.64 21.97
CA LEU A 180 4.07 -14.49 23.37
C LEU A 180 4.97 -15.65 23.78
N GLN A 181 5.97 -15.40 24.61
CA GLN A 181 6.87 -16.43 25.15
C GLN A 181 7.57 -17.25 24.05
N GLY A 182 7.78 -16.67 22.88
CA GLY A 182 8.45 -17.34 21.76
C GLY A 182 7.57 -18.31 20.96
N GLU A 183 6.24 -18.28 21.11
CA GLU A 183 5.31 -19.11 20.33
C GLU A 183 5.50 -18.90 18.82
N ASP A 184 5.71 -19.95 18.04
CA ASP A 184 5.90 -19.82 16.59
C ASP A 184 4.56 -19.58 15.88
N ILE A 185 4.22 -18.31 15.63
CA ILE A 185 2.93 -17.94 15.01
C ILE A 185 3.03 -17.73 13.50
N CYS A 186 4.23 -17.45 12.97
CA CYS A 186 4.46 -17.15 11.57
C CYS A 186 5.81 -17.72 11.10
N MET A 187 5.86 -19.01 10.76
CA MET A 187 7.07 -19.73 10.32
C MET A 187 6.90 -20.42 8.95
N ASN A 188 8.00 -20.95 8.40
CA ASN A 188 8.25 -21.40 7.00
C ASN A 188 7.18 -22.29 6.35
N GLU A 189 6.22 -22.81 7.10
CA GLU A 189 5.21 -23.74 6.60
C GLU A 189 3.93 -23.04 6.10
N ASN A 190 3.63 -21.84 6.62
CA ASN A 190 2.34 -21.19 6.39
C ASN A 190 2.42 -20.00 5.43
N ALA A 191 1.54 -20.03 4.42
CA ALA A 191 1.31 -18.91 3.50
C ALA A 191 0.48 -17.77 4.14
N THR A 192 0.03 -17.97 5.38
CA THR A 192 -0.67 -16.97 6.18
C THR A 192 -0.07 -16.88 7.58
N CYS A 193 -0.23 -15.72 8.22
CA CYS A 193 0.32 -15.41 9.54
C CYS A 193 -0.74 -14.69 10.38
N THR A 194 -0.97 -15.18 11.60
CA THR A 194 -2.06 -14.75 12.49
C THR A 194 -1.66 -13.61 13.42
N GLY A 195 -0.58 -12.88 13.14
CA GLY A 195 -0.02 -11.85 14.03
C GLY A 195 -1.04 -10.86 14.60
N ARG A 196 -1.93 -10.32 13.77
CA ARG A 196 -3.02 -9.43 14.25
C ARG A 196 -3.95 -10.12 15.25
N GLU A 197 -4.36 -11.34 14.95
CA GLU A 197 -5.23 -12.13 15.82
C GLU A 197 -4.53 -12.49 17.12
N HIS A 198 -3.27 -12.93 17.05
CA HIS A 198 -2.45 -13.21 18.22
C HIS A 198 -2.32 -11.98 19.13
N PHE A 199 -1.99 -10.82 18.55
CA PHE A 199 -1.87 -9.57 19.32
C PHE A 199 -3.18 -9.23 20.03
N ILE A 200 -4.30 -9.21 19.32
CA ILE A 200 -5.58 -8.78 19.89
C ILE A 200 -6.13 -9.80 20.90
N THR A 201 -5.98 -11.09 20.64
CA THR A 201 -6.61 -12.14 21.45
C THR A 201 -5.73 -12.67 22.57
N ARG A 202 -4.42 -12.43 22.54
CA ARG A 202 -3.47 -12.90 23.55
C ARG A 202 -2.73 -11.73 24.22
N VAL A 203 -2.06 -10.87 23.45
CA VAL A 203 -1.22 -9.78 23.98
C VAL A 203 -2.06 -8.71 24.65
N ALA A 204 -3.02 -8.11 23.94
CA ALA A 204 -3.89 -7.06 24.48
C ALA A 204 -4.78 -7.54 25.65
N LYS A 205 -4.98 -8.85 25.79
CA LYS A 205 -5.70 -9.42 26.94
C LYS A 205 -4.89 -9.44 28.23
N GLN A 206 -3.55 -9.39 28.16
CA GLN A 206 -2.69 -9.34 29.36
C GLN A 206 -2.92 -8.06 30.16
N ASP A 207 -3.24 -6.95 29.48
CA ASP A 207 -3.55 -5.68 30.13
C ASP A 207 -4.63 -4.89 29.38
N ARG A 208 -5.88 -5.24 29.67
CA ARG A 208 -7.05 -4.55 29.10
C ARG A 208 -7.25 -3.13 29.61
N THR A 209 -6.58 -2.76 30.70
CA THR A 209 -6.70 -1.42 31.29
C THR A 209 -5.89 -0.41 30.48
N ARG A 210 -4.72 -0.83 29.99
CA ARG A 210 -3.83 -0.02 29.16
C ARG A 210 -4.03 -0.23 27.66
N LEU A 211 -4.50 -1.40 27.22
CA LEU A 211 -4.67 -1.75 25.80
C LEU A 211 -6.15 -1.99 25.45
N ASP A 212 -6.82 -0.97 24.91
CA ASP A 212 -8.15 -1.10 24.29
C ASP A 212 -8.03 -1.36 22.78
N VAL A 213 -7.58 -2.58 22.44
CA VAL A 213 -7.34 -3.03 21.06
C VAL A 213 -8.25 -4.22 20.73
N LYS A 214 -9.18 -4.06 19.78
CA LYS A 214 -10.27 -5.04 19.55
C LYS A 214 -10.64 -5.21 18.08
N PHE A 215 -11.27 -6.35 17.77
CA PHE A 215 -11.93 -6.61 16.48
C PHE A 215 -13.33 -5.99 16.37
N ALA A 216 -13.96 -5.67 17.49
CA ALA A 216 -15.33 -5.16 17.56
C ALA A 216 -15.38 -3.65 17.87
N GLY A 217 -16.52 -3.03 17.58
CA GLY A 217 -16.76 -1.63 17.88
C GLY A 217 -16.02 -0.69 16.93
N MET A 218 -16.30 -0.83 15.62
CA MET A 218 -15.77 0.08 14.59
C MET A 218 -15.99 1.54 15.00
N GLN A 219 -14.97 2.38 14.80
CA GLN A 219 -15.02 3.81 15.12
C GLN A 219 -14.55 4.62 13.90
N PRO A 220 -15.11 5.82 13.68
CA PRO A 220 -14.57 6.77 12.73
C PRO A 220 -13.09 7.10 13.05
N MET A 221 -12.28 7.36 12.02
CA MET A 221 -10.85 7.65 12.21
C MET A 221 -10.62 8.85 13.15
N ALA A 222 -11.39 9.93 12.98
CA ALA A 222 -11.32 11.12 13.84
C ALA A 222 -11.53 10.82 15.33
N ALA A 223 -12.35 9.82 15.68
CA ALA A 223 -12.59 9.45 17.08
C ALA A 223 -11.37 8.84 17.77
N HIS A 224 -10.34 8.42 17.00
CA HIS A 224 -9.10 7.88 17.54
C HIS A 224 -8.20 8.98 18.13
N ALA A 225 -8.34 10.25 17.70
CA ALA A 225 -7.50 11.37 18.17
C ALA A 225 -7.62 11.68 19.67
N ARG A 226 -8.63 11.14 20.37
CA ARG A 226 -8.78 11.29 21.83
C ARG A 226 -7.83 10.42 22.68
N PHE A 227 -7.06 9.54 22.06
CA PHE A 227 -6.14 8.63 22.75
C PHE A 227 -4.68 9.04 22.51
N LYS A 228 -3.82 8.91 23.52
CA LYS A 228 -2.38 9.22 23.40
C LYS A 228 -1.67 8.26 22.47
N TYR A 229 -2.03 6.97 22.52
CA TYR A 229 -1.31 5.91 21.83
C TYR A 229 -2.22 5.20 20.83
N LEU A 230 -1.83 5.17 19.56
CA LEU A 230 -2.59 4.52 18.49
C LEU A 230 -1.77 3.40 17.87
N ILE A 231 -2.35 2.22 17.77
CA ILE A 231 -1.64 1.03 17.27
C ILE A 231 -1.96 0.75 15.80
N ASN A 232 -0.91 0.41 15.04
CA ASN A 232 -0.96 -0.13 13.70
C ASN A 232 -0.51 -1.60 13.70
N LEU A 233 -1.35 -2.45 13.10
CA LEU A 233 -1.10 -3.87 12.85
C LEU A 233 -1.39 -4.17 11.38
N ASN A 234 -0.55 -5.00 10.75
CA ASN A 234 -0.66 -5.45 9.38
C ASN A 234 -1.99 -6.13 9.09
N GLY A 235 -2.44 -5.97 7.85
CA GLY A 235 -3.62 -6.64 7.31
C GLY A 235 -3.21 -7.89 6.55
N GLN A 236 -3.70 -8.03 5.32
CA GLN A 236 -3.22 -9.05 4.39
C GLN A 236 -1.76 -8.81 3.95
N SER A 237 -1.30 -7.57 4.02
CA SER A 237 0.10 -7.17 3.89
C SER A 237 0.34 -5.99 4.84
N ILE A 238 0.82 -4.84 4.36
CA ILE A 238 0.78 -3.58 5.10
C ILE A 238 -0.67 -3.14 5.40
N SER A 239 -0.83 -2.18 6.31
CA SER A 239 -2.11 -1.50 6.53
C SER A 239 -2.07 -0.05 6.07
N SER A 240 -3.02 0.33 5.21
CA SER A 240 -3.27 1.75 4.87
C SER A 240 -3.74 2.58 6.07
N ARG A 241 -3.98 1.95 7.24
CA ARG A 241 -4.26 2.65 8.49
C ARG A 241 -3.07 3.50 8.95
N LEU A 242 -1.83 3.03 8.78
CA LEU A 242 -0.65 3.70 9.35
C LEU A 242 -0.57 5.18 8.96
N GLU A 243 -0.70 5.49 7.67
CA GLU A 243 -0.68 6.87 7.16
C GLU A 243 -1.83 7.72 7.72
N GLN A 244 -2.99 7.14 8.02
CA GLN A 244 -4.14 7.85 8.61
C GLN A 244 -3.98 8.11 10.11
N LEU A 245 -3.11 7.37 10.82
CA LEU A 245 -2.88 7.59 12.24
C LEU A 245 -1.93 8.76 12.50
N LEU A 246 -0.91 8.92 11.66
CA LEU A 246 0.11 9.98 11.78
C LEU A 246 -0.48 11.39 11.95
N PRO A 247 -1.47 11.85 11.16
CA PRO A 247 -2.02 13.20 11.30
C PRO A 247 -2.91 13.41 12.54
N LEU A 248 -3.25 12.37 13.31
CA LEU A 248 -4.16 12.49 14.45
C LEU A 248 -3.50 13.15 15.69
N GLY A 249 -2.18 13.33 15.69
CA GLY A 249 -1.44 13.91 16.82
C GLY A 249 -1.27 12.97 18.02
N SER A 250 -1.44 11.66 17.80
CA SER A 250 -1.17 10.61 18.79
C SER A 250 0.20 9.98 18.52
N ALA A 251 0.85 9.43 19.55
CA ALA A 251 2.04 8.62 19.35
C ALA A 251 1.63 7.29 18.70
N VAL A 252 2.12 7.05 17.48
CA VAL A 252 1.74 5.88 16.69
C VAL A 252 2.68 4.72 16.97
N PHE A 253 2.13 3.65 17.53
CA PHE A 253 2.81 2.37 17.70
C PHE A 253 2.62 1.54 16.44
N THR A 254 3.69 1.05 15.83
CA THR A 254 3.59 0.19 14.65
C THR A 254 4.36 -1.09 14.87
N GLU A 255 3.77 -2.23 14.52
CA GLU A 255 4.53 -3.47 14.56
C GLU A 255 5.65 -3.44 13.51
N ALA A 256 6.81 -3.99 13.86
CA ALA A 256 7.87 -4.26 12.91
C ALA A 256 7.39 -5.33 11.92
N SER A 257 7.71 -5.15 10.65
CA SER A 257 7.27 -6.03 9.57
C SER A 257 8.29 -6.07 8.45
N GLY A 258 8.48 -7.26 7.87
CA GLY A 258 9.21 -7.41 6.61
C GLY A 258 8.54 -6.74 5.42
N TYR A 259 7.22 -6.52 5.48
CA TYR A 259 6.53 -5.77 4.44
C TYR A 259 6.52 -4.27 4.73
N TYR A 260 6.90 -3.50 3.72
CA TYR A 260 7.01 -2.05 3.79
C TYR A 260 6.37 -1.37 2.57
N ALA A 261 5.81 -0.18 2.80
CA ALA A 261 5.35 0.71 1.73
C ALA A 261 6.47 1.66 1.29
N TYR A 262 6.22 2.40 0.21
CA TYR A 262 7.19 3.31 -0.43
C TYR A 262 7.86 4.33 0.49
N TYR A 263 7.22 4.70 1.61
CA TYR A 263 7.70 5.72 2.54
C TYR A 263 8.25 5.17 3.86
N TYR A 264 8.04 3.88 4.16
CA TYR A 264 8.27 3.34 5.50
C TYR A 264 9.74 3.50 5.90
N ARG A 265 10.66 3.02 5.05
CA ARG A 265 12.10 3.03 5.35
C ARG A 265 12.75 4.41 5.27
N THR A 266 12.17 5.33 4.51
CA THR A 266 12.75 6.66 4.28
C THR A 266 12.23 7.69 5.26
N LEU A 267 10.96 7.55 5.69
CA LEU A 267 10.32 8.54 6.54
C LEU A 267 10.12 8.06 7.97
N LEU A 268 9.82 6.78 8.21
CA LEU A 268 9.48 6.31 9.55
C LEU A 268 10.74 5.89 10.32
N ARG A 269 10.84 6.37 11.56
CA ARG A 269 11.97 6.13 12.45
C ARG A 269 11.45 5.96 13.88
N HIS A 270 11.84 4.85 14.52
CA HIS A 270 11.55 4.57 15.92
C HIS A 270 12.03 5.72 16.84
N ARG A 271 11.16 6.14 17.76
CA ARG A 271 11.35 7.28 18.70
C ARG A 271 11.64 8.62 18.04
N VAL A 272 11.29 8.77 16.76
CA VAL A 272 11.31 10.06 16.06
C VAL A 272 9.90 10.45 15.64
N ASN A 273 9.21 9.63 14.85
CA ASN A 273 7.82 9.88 14.42
C ASN A 273 6.88 8.69 14.64
N VAL A 274 7.42 7.53 15.05
CA VAL A 274 6.66 6.34 15.39
C VAL A 274 7.35 5.59 16.53
N LEU A 275 6.60 4.72 17.22
CA LEU A 275 7.11 3.77 18.18
C LEU A 275 6.98 2.36 17.60
N GLU A 276 8.06 1.88 16.99
CA GLU A 276 8.13 0.48 16.54
C GLU A 276 8.15 -0.48 17.74
N PHE A 277 7.42 -1.60 17.64
CA PHE A 277 7.43 -2.71 18.59
C PHE A 277 7.35 -4.05 17.84
N TRP A 278 7.45 -5.18 18.54
CA TRP A 278 7.39 -6.51 17.93
C TRP A 278 8.51 -6.79 16.93
N ARG A 279 9.72 -6.30 17.25
CA ARG A 279 10.95 -6.59 16.48
C ARG A 279 11.42 -8.01 16.75
N ARG A 280 11.35 -8.45 18.00
CA ARG A 280 11.66 -9.82 18.43
C ARG A 280 10.43 -10.52 18.97
N SER A 281 9.71 -9.87 19.89
CA SER A 281 8.52 -10.45 20.52
C SER A 281 7.43 -9.40 20.75
N PRO A 282 6.15 -9.81 20.84
CA PRO A 282 5.05 -8.86 21.00
C PRO A 282 5.02 -8.18 22.39
N GLU A 283 5.71 -8.72 23.39
CA GLU A 283 5.83 -8.13 24.74
C GLU A 283 6.53 -6.77 24.73
N GLU A 284 7.34 -6.48 23.71
CA GLU A 284 7.97 -5.17 23.48
C GLU A 284 6.92 -4.03 23.48
N VAL A 285 5.64 -4.32 23.19
CA VAL A 285 4.59 -3.30 23.28
C VAL A 285 4.41 -2.73 24.68
N PHE A 286 4.61 -3.54 25.73
CA PHE A 286 4.53 -3.09 27.11
C PHE A 286 5.74 -2.24 27.48
N GLU A 287 6.93 -2.65 27.06
CA GLU A 287 8.18 -1.89 27.26
C GLU A 287 8.10 -0.50 26.62
N GLU A 288 7.63 -0.41 25.37
CA GLU A 288 7.49 0.88 24.68
C GLU A 288 6.36 1.73 25.28
N LEU A 289 5.31 1.11 25.83
CA LEU A 289 4.23 1.83 26.50
C LEU A 289 4.66 2.35 27.88
N ASP A 290 5.43 1.57 28.64
CA ASP A 290 6.05 2.00 29.90
C ASP A 290 7.00 3.18 29.65
N TRP A 291 7.85 3.06 28.62
CA TRP A 291 8.74 4.15 28.22
C TRP A 291 7.96 5.42 27.84
N ALA A 292 6.94 5.32 26.99
CA ALA A 292 6.15 6.47 26.54
C ALA A 292 5.40 7.16 27.70
N GLN A 293 4.96 6.39 28.70
CA GLN A 293 4.30 6.93 29.91
C GLN A 293 5.30 7.63 30.84
N ALA A 294 6.51 7.10 30.98
CA ALA A 294 7.57 7.72 31.77
C ALA A 294 8.17 8.98 31.11
N HIS A 295 8.09 9.07 29.77
CA HIS A 295 8.65 10.15 28.97
C HIS A 295 7.54 10.86 28.18
N ASP A 296 6.51 11.35 28.87
CA ASP A 296 5.28 11.87 28.23
C ASP A 296 5.52 13.03 27.26
N GLU A 297 6.47 13.92 27.59
CA GLU A 297 6.87 15.03 26.71
C GLU A 297 7.55 14.54 25.44
N GLU A 298 8.41 13.52 25.53
CA GLU A 298 9.05 12.91 24.37
C GLU A 298 8.04 12.15 23.51
N ALA A 299 7.09 11.44 24.14
CA ALA A 299 5.98 10.80 23.43
C ALA A 299 5.11 11.83 22.69
N ALA A 300 4.88 13.00 23.29
CA ALA A 300 4.20 14.12 22.64
C ALA A 300 5.00 14.67 21.46
N ALA A 301 6.32 14.79 21.60
CA ALA A 301 7.21 15.25 20.54
C ALA A 301 7.23 14.27 19.35
N ILE A 302 7.27 12.96 19.62
CA ILE A 302 7.15 11.90 18.60
C ILE A 302 5.81 12.00 17.86
N ALA A 303 4.71 12.20 18.60
CA ALA A 303 3.40 12.40 18.00
C ALA A 303 3.35 13.63 17.09
N ALA A 304 3.93 14.76 17.53
CA ALA A 304 4.02 15.98 16.75
C ALA A 304 4.87 15.82 15.49
N GLU A 305 5.98 15.08 15.58
CA GLU A 305 6.86 14.76 14.46
C GLU A 305 6.21 13.79 13.47
N GLY A 306 5.37 12.87 13.94
CA GLY A 306 4.48 12.07 13.10
C GLY A 306 3.51 12.91 12.28
N VAL A 307 2.85 13.89 12.91
CA VAL A 307 1.99 14.87 12.22
C VAL A 307 2.78 15.67 11.19
N ARG A 308 3.96 16.19 11.57
CA ARG A 308 4.82 16.97 10.67
C ARG A 308 5.27 16.14 9.47
N THR A 309 5.68 14.89 9.68
CA THR A 309 6.08 13.95 8.63
C THR A 309 4.93 13.73 7.64
N ALA A 310 3.72 13.49 8.13
CA ALA A 310 2.54 13.30 7.29
C ALA A 310 2.20 14.57 6.48
N ALA A 311 2.13 15.73 7.15
CA ALA A 311 1.78 17.00 6.52
C ALA A 311 2.84 17.51 5.52
N ALA A 312 4.10 17.16 5.71
CA ALA A 312 5.19 17.58 4.82
C ALA A 312 5.34 16.65 3.60
N TYR A 313 5.31 15.34 3.81
CA TYR A 313 5.76 14.37 2.80
C TYR A 313 4.66 13.45 2.27
N LEU A 314 3.62 13.19 3.07
CA LEU A 314 2.51 12.32 2.70
C LEU A 314 1.31 13.14 2.20
N THR A 315 1.56 14.17 1.41
CA THR A 315 0.53 14.96 0.70
C THR A 315 0.28 14.43 -0.71
N GLY A 316 -0.75 14.93 -1.36
CA GLY A 316 -1.01 14.68 -2.78
C GLY A 316 0.13 15.15 -3.68
N ASN A 317 0.65 16.34 -3.42
CA ASN A 317 1.83 16.87 -4.10
C ASN A 317 3.06 15.99 -3.86
N GLY A 318 3.26 15.49 -2.64
CA GLY A 318 4.34 14.56 -2.30
C GLY A 318 4.26 13.26 -3.11
N ARG A 319 3.06 12.68 -3.23
CA ARG A 319 2.83 11.46 -4.04
C ARG A 319 2.98 11.72 -5.53
N THR A 320 2.48 12.86 -6.01
CA THR A 320 2.64 13.30 -7.40
C THR A 320 4.13 13.42 -7.76
N CYS A 321 4.92 14.02 -6.88
CA CYS A 321 6.38 14.09 -7.02
C CYS A 321 7.02 12.70 -6.98
N TYR A 322 6.61 11.82 -6.06
CA TYR A 322 7.12 10.45 -5.99
C TYR A 322 6.88 9.69 -7.30
N TRP A 323 5.67 9.77 -7.85
CA TRP A 323 5.34 9.16 -9.14
C TRP A 323 6.20 9.71 -10.28
N PHE A 324 6.36 11.03 -10.37
CA PHE A 324 7.21 11.65 -11.37
C PHE A 324 8.66 11.14 -11.28
N ARG A 325 9.22 11.10 -10.07
CA ARG A 325 10.56 10.59 -9.80
C ARG A 325 10.68 9.09 -10.10
N LEU A 326 9.64 8.30 -9.81
CA LEU A 326 9.58 6.88 -10.12
C LEU A 326 9.64 6.65 -11.63
N MET A 327 8.87 7.39 -12.44
CA MET A 327 8.88 7.24 -13.90
C MET A 327 10.24 7.60 -14.50
N HIS A 328 10.89 8.65 -13.99
CA HIS A 328 12.25 9.04 -14.39
C HIS A 328 13.32 8.03 -13.97
N GLY A 329 13.22 7.48 -12.76
CA GLY A 329 14.11 6.43 -12.31
C GLY A 329 13.94 5.17 -13.17
N LEU A 330 12.68 4.79 -13.43
CA LEU A 330 12.34 3.62 -14.21
C LEU A 330 12.85 3.71 -15.66
N SER A 331 12.61 4.83 -16.35
CA SER A 331 13.02 5.00 -17.75
C SER A 331 14.54 4.84 -17.94
N ARG A 332 15.35 5.26 -16.96
CA ARG A 332 16.81 5.09 -16.97
C ARG A 332 17.27 3.64 -16.75
N THR A 333 16.41 2.79 -16.21
CA THR A 333 16.73 1.37 -15.96
C THR A 333 16.26 0.45 -17.08
N LEU A 334 15.35 0.90 -17.95
CA LEU A 334 14.88 0.13 -19.09
C LEU A 334 16.02 -0.07 -20.11
N ARG A 335 16.26 -1.32 -20.51
CA ARG A 335 17.25 -1.67 -21.56
C ARG A 335 16.74 -1.41 -22.98
N PHE A 336 15.52 -0.89 -23.11
CA PHE A 336 14.88 -0.58 -24.38
C PHE A 336 14.10 0.72 -24.24
N ARG A 337 13.90 1.43 -25.36
CA ARG A 337 12.96 2.55 -25.42
C ARG A 337 11.57 2.02 -25.76
N PRO A 338 10.53 2.24 -24.92
CA PRO A 338 9.17 1.84 -25.26
C PRO A 338 8.69 2.53 -26.52
N ARG A 339 7.97 1.80 -27.38
CA ARG A 339 7.38 2.33 -28.62
C ARG A 339 5.91 1.97 -28.71
N LEU A 340 5.04 2.97 -28.85
CA LEU A 340 3.58 2.80 -28.84
C LEU A 340 3.08 1.81 -29.91
N ASP A 341 3.77 1.69 -31.04
CA ASP A 341 3.46 0.74 -32.12
C ASP A 341 3.49 -0.74 -31.67
N LYS A 342 4.13 -1.05 -30.54
CA LYS A 342 4.11 -2.39 -29.93
C LYS A 342 2.82 -2.71 -29.18
N TRP A 343 1.93 -1.74 -29.01
CA TRP A 343 0.63 -1.91 -28.36
C TRP A 343 -0.49 -1.37 -29.26
N PRO A 344 -0.87 -2.09 -30.33
CA PRO A 344 -1.90 -1.64 -31.28
C PRO A 344 -3.28 -1.47 -30.63
N GLY A 345 -3.53 -2.08 -29.46
CA GLY A 345 -4.74 -1.91 -28.66
C GLY A 345 -4.63 -0.86 -27.55
N ALA A 346 -3.54 -0.09 -27.49
CA ALA A 346 -3.35 0.93 -26.47
C ALA A 346 -4.39 2.05 -26.62
N ARG A 347 -4.91 2.52 -25.50
CA ARG A 347 -5.89 3.61 -25.44
C ARG A 347 -5.42 4.68 -24.49
N LEU A 348 -5.71 5.93 -24.82
CA LEU A 348 -5.42 7.04 -23.93
C LEU A 348 -6.18 6.87 -22.61
N VAL A 349 -5.50 7.10 -21.49
CA VAL A 349 -6.11 6.95 -20.16
C VAL A 349 -7.29 7.91 -20.01
N GLN A 350 -7.17 9.16 -20.47
CA GLN A 350 -8.27 10.12 -20.47
C GLN A 350 -9.51 9.57 -21.20
N GLN A 351 -9.32 8.99 -22.39
CA GLN A 351 -10.43 8.39 -23.15
C GLN A 351 -11.05 7.20 -22.40
N VAL A 352 -10.23 6.34 -21.78
CA VAL A 352 -10.76 5.21 -20.98
C VAL A 352 -11.60 5.71 -19.80
N LEU A 353 -11.15 6.77 -19.11
CA LEU A 353 -11.88 7.40 -18.02
C LEU A 353 -13.19 8.06 -18.49
N GLU A 354 -13.19 8.71 -19.65
CA GLU A 354 -14.35 9.45 -20.16
C GLU A 354 -15.38 8.58 -20.90
N SER A 355 -14.96 7.52 -21.59
CA SER A 355 -15.84 6.70 -22.43
C SER A 355 -16.20 5.37 -21.77
N ASP A 356 -15.21 4.56 -21.39
CA ASP A 356 -15.43 3.14 -21.06
C ASP A 356 -16.10 2.99 -19.70
N LEU A 357 -15.68 3.80 -18.74
CA LEU A 357 -16.13 3.73 -17.35
C LEU A 357 -17.45 4.49 -17.12
N ARG A 358 -17.80 5.46 -17.98
CA ARG A 358 -19.14 6.07 -18.00
C ARG A 358 -20.21 5.12 -18.55
N LEU A 359 -19.83 4.17 -19.41
CA LEU A 359 -20.73 3.22 -20.05
C LEU A 359 -20.71 1.82 -19.41
N ALA A 360 -19.82 1.57 -18.46
CA ALA A 360 -19.67 0.26 -17.82
C ALA A 360 -20.85 -0.05 -16.86
N ALA A 361 -21.58 -1.12 -17.14
CA ALA A 361 -22.63 -1.65 -16.27
C ALA A 361 -22.00 -2.12 -14.94
N GLY A 362 -22.26 -1.40 -13.84
CA GLY A 362 -21.73 -1.73 -12.51
C GLY A 362 -21.53 -0.56 -11.53
N GLY A 363 -22.06 0.64 -11.81
CA GLY A 363 -21.98 1.78 -10.90
C GLY A 363 -20.59 2.42 -10.80
N GLN A 364 -19.72 2.18 -11.80
CA GLN A 364 -18.37 2.74 -11.86
C GLN A 364 -18.35 4.24 -12.23
N GLN A 365 -19.45 4.76 -12.77
CA GLN A 365 -19.67 6.19 -13.02
C GLN A 365 -19.51 7.03 -11.74
N GLY A 366 -20.04 6.54 -10.61
CA GLY A 366 -19.85 7.18 -9.31
C GLY A 366 -18.41 7.23 -8.82
N LEU A 367 -17.46 6.50 -9.42
CA LEU A 367 -16.03 6.57 -9.10
C LEU A 367 -15.29 7.65 -9.90
N ILE A 368 -15.80 8.01 -11.08
CA ILE A 368 -15.31 9.16 -11.86
C ILE A 368 -15.84 10.43 -11.21
N ASP A 369 -17.13 10.44 -10.88
CA ASP A 369 -17.82 11.59 -10.30
C ASP A 369 -17.46 11.77 -8.81
N ALA A 370 -16.90 10.74 -8.17
CA ALA A 370 -16.35 10.87 -6.82
C ALA A 370 -15.24 11.92 -6.78
N GLN A 371 -15.27 12.70 -5.70
CA GLN A 371 -14.20 13.63 -5.35
C GLN A 371 -12.84 12.94 -5.46
N TRP A 372 -11.85 13.69 -5.93
CA TRP A 372 -10.50 13.21 -6.14
C TRP A 372 -9.50 14.19 -5.62
N ALA A 373 -8.52 13.65 -4.91
CA ALA A 373 -7.29 14.31 -4.56
C ALA A 373 -6.14 13.43 -5.07
N PRO A 374 -5.25 13.96 -5.93
CA PRO A 374 -4.03 13.27 -6.33
C PRO A 374 -3.09 13.11 -5.14
#